data_AF-A0A8D2LN29-F1
#
_entry.id   AF-A0A8D2LN29-F1
#
_cell.length_a   1.000
_cell.length_b   1.000
_cell.length_c   1.000
_cell.angle_alpha   90.00
_cell.angle_beta   90.00
_cell.angle_gamma   90.00
#
_symmetry.space_group_name_H-M   'P 1'
#
loop_
_entity.id
_entity.type
_entity.pdbx_description
1 polymer ?
#
loop_
_entity_poly.entity_id
_entity_poly.type
_entity_poly.pdbx_seq_one_letter_code
_entity_poly.pdbx_strand_id
1 'polypeptide(L)' 'MKSSRNTWHIRIGTPKLYRSVIEDVINDVREVFLNDSVDEQVLVELKTVSDVY' A
#
# COMPACT_ATOMS: atom_id res chain seq x y z
N MET A 1 30.30 10.70 -30.60
CA MET A 1 29.90 11.47 -29.41
C MET A 1 28.71 10.80 -28.75
N LYS A 2 28.73 10.62 -27.43
CA LYS A 2 27.78 9.78 -26.69
C LYS A 2 26.39 10.42 -26.66
N SER A 3 25.42 9.63 -27.12
CA SER A 3 23.97 9.69 -26.92
C SER A 3 23.53 10.46 -25.66
N SER A 4 22.85 11.59 -25.86
CA SER A 4 22.00 12.20 -24.83
C SER A 4 20.75 11.33 -24.68
N ARG A 5 20.83 10.36 -23.76
CA ARG A 5 19.66 9.64 -23.28
C ARG A 5 18.92 10.56 -22.32
N ASN A 6 17.82 11.12 -22.79
CA ASN A 6 16.79 11.75 -21.98
C ASN A 6 16.29 10.66 -21.03
N THR A 7 16.89 10.61 -19.84
CA THR A 7 16.58 9.60 -18.85
C THR A 7 15.38 10.14 -18.12
N TRP A 8 14.20 9.88 -18.68
CA TRP A 8 12.92 10.12 -18.06
C TRP A 8 13.01 9.64 -16.61
N HIS A 9 12.96 10.56 -15.65
CA HIS A 9 12.91 10.29 -14.22
C HIS A 9 11.58 9.65 -13.80
N ILE A 10 11.04 8.75 -14.61
CA ILE A 10 10.10 7.76 -14.10
C ILE A 10 10.97 6.67 -13.48
N ARG A 11 11.63 7.03 -12.36
CA ARG A 11 12.12 6.01 -11.44
C ARG A 11 10.87 5.35 -10.92
N ILE A 12 10.53 4.23 -11.54
CA ILE A 12 9.58 3.20 -11.14
C ILE A 12 9.41 3.24 -9.60
N GLY A 13 8.50 4.07 -9.13
CA GLY A 13 8.31 4.36 -7.71
C GLY A 13 7.35 3.37 -7.06
N THR A 14 7.31 2.15 -7.59
CA THR A 14 6.21 1.23 -7.38
C THR A 14 6.09 0.72 -5.94
N PRO A 15 7.15 0.46 -5.15
CA PRO A 15 6.95 -0.12 -3.80
C PRO A 15 6.43 0.88 -2.77
N LYS A 16 6.82 2.16 -2.87
CA LYS A 16 6.49 3.18 -1.85
C LYS A 16 5.06 3.67 -1.95
N LEU A 17 4.51 3.71 -3.17
CA LEU A 17 3.13 4.12 -3.38
C LEU A 17 2.14 3.05 -2.92
N TYR A 18 2.37 1.77 -3.26
CA TYR A 18 1.51 0.68 -2.78
C TYR A 18 1.50 0.59 -1.26
N ARG A 19 2.66 0.70 -0.61
CA ARG A 19 2.73 0.71 0.85
C ARG A 19 1.96 1.87 1.48
N SER A 20 2.05 3.08 0.91
CA SER A 20 1.28 4.24 1.40
C SER A 20 -0.21 3.99 1.29
N VAL A 21 -0.67 3.50 0.13
CA VAL A 21 -2.10 3.22 -0.10
C VAL A 21 -2.61 2.11 0.80
N ILE A 22 -1.80 1.06 1.05
CA ILE A 22 -2.14 -0.01 1.99
C ILE A 22 -2.28 0.54 3.41
N GLU A 23 -1.34 1.37 3.87
CA GLU A 23 -1.39 1.99 5.19
C GLU A 23 -2.64 2.89 5.34
N ASP A 24 -2.95 3.70 4.31
CA ASP A 24 -4.12 4.58 4.30
C ASP A 24 -5.43 3.77 4.35
N VAL A 25 -5.58 2.74 3.51
CA VAL A 25 -6.78 1.88 3.49
C VAL A 25 -6.97 1.14 4.82
N ILE A 26 -5.90 0.59 5.41
CA ILE A 26 -5.98 -0.12 6.69
C ILE A 26 -6.41 0.81 7.83
N ASN A 27 -5.95 2.06 7.81
CA ASN A 27 -6.35 3.06 8.80
C ASN A 27 -7.84 3.44 8.64
N ASP A 28 -8.29 3.66 7.41
CA ASP A 28 -9.67 4.08 7.12
C ASP A 28 -10.70 2.99 7.46
N VAL A 29 -10.39 1.72 7.18
CA VAL A 29 -11.33 0.61 7.45
C VAL A 29 -11.34 0.14 8.90
N ARG A 30 -10.37 0.55 9.74
CA ARG A 30 -10.30 0.15 11.15
C ARG A 30 -11.58 0.53 11.91
N GLU A 31 -12.06 1.76 11.72
CA GLU A 31 -13.28 2.21 12.40
C GLU A 31 -14.51 1.42 11.93
N VAL A 32 -14.56 1.04 10.66
CA VAL A 32 -15.63 0.21 10.09
C VAL A 32 -15.63 -1.18 10.74
N PHE A 33 -14.46 -1.80 10.90
CA PHE A 33 -14.32 -3.12 11.53
C PHE A 33 -14.76 -3.08 13.00
N LEU A 34 -14.35 -2.04 13.73
CA LEU A 34 -14.77 -1.84 15.12
C LEU A 34 -16.29 -1.67 15.24
N ASN A 35 -16.89 -0.88 14.35
CA ASN A 35 -18.34 -0.66 14.33
C ASN A 35 -19.13 -1.93 13.99
N ASP A 36 -18.59 -2.76 13.09
CA ASP A 36 -19.20 -4.03 12.70
C ASP A 36 -18.85 -5.18 13.67
N SER A 37 -18.18 -4.89 14.79
CA SER A 37 -17.71 -5.88 15.77
C SER A 37 -16.86 -7.00 15.15
N VAL A 38 -16.13 -6.68 14.08
CA VAL A 38 -15.19 -7.59 13.42
C VAL A 38 -13.91 -7.66 14.26
N ASP A 39 -13.40 -8.87 14.45
CA ASP A 39 -12.18 -9.11 15.21
C ASP A 39 -10.97 -8.40 14.57
N GLU A 40 -10.17 -7.71 15.39
CA GLU A 40 -8.93 -7.06 14.98
C GLU A 40 -7.96 -8.03 14.30
N GLN A 41 -8.02 -9.32 14.64
CA GLN A 41 -7.23 -10.36 13.96
C GLN A 41 -7.53 -10.41 12.46
N VAL A 42 -8.79 -10.20 12.05
CA VAL A 42 -9.18 -10.17 10.63
C VAL A 42 -8.59 -8.96 9.93
N LEU A 43 -8.50 -7.81 10.62
CA LEU A 43 -7.84 -6.61 10.08
C LEU A 43 -6.32 -6.82 9.90
N VAL A 44 -5.68 -7.53 10.83
CA VAL A 44 -4.26 -7.91 10.74
C VAL A 44 -4.01 -8.89 9.60
N GLU A 45 -4.90 -9.86 9.40
CA GLU A 45 -4.83 -10.79 8.26
C GLU A 45 -4.99 -10.06 6.92
N LEU A 46 -5.94 -9.12 6.81
CA LEU A 46 -6.13 -8.28 5.63
C LEU A 46 -4.86 -7.50 5.27
N LYS A 47 -4.21 -6.90 6.26
CA LYS A 47 -2.93 -6.20 6.08
C LYS A 47 -1.83 -7.16 5.60
N THR A 48 -1.71 -8.31 6.26
CA THR A 48 -0.66 -9.30 5.95
C THR A 48 -0.78 -9.84 4.53
N VAL A 49 -1.99 -10.11 4.05
CA VAL A 49 -2.22 -10.53 2.64
C VAL A 49 -1.90 -9.40 1.67
N SER A 50 -2.19 -8.15 2.02
CA SER A 50 -1.90 -6.97 1.17
C SER A 50 -0.41 -6.67 1.04
N ASP A 51 0.38 -6.92 2.08
CA ASP A 51 1.84 -6.74 2.07
C ASP A 51 2.59 -7.80 1.23
N VAL A 52 1.93 -8.89 0.84
CA VAL A 52 2.53 -10.02 0.09
C VAL A 52 2.56 -9.78 -1.43
N TYR A 53 1.74 -8.85 -1.96
CA TYR A 53 1.59 -8.58 -3.39
C TYR A 53 2.05 -7.17 -3.78
#